data_AF-A0A218QVI3-F1
#
_entry.id   AF-A0A218QVI3-F1
#
_cell.length_a   1.000
_cell.length_b   1.000
_cell.length_c   1.000
_cell.angle_alpha   90.00
_cell.angle_beta   90.00
_cell.angle_gamma   90.00
#
_symmetry.space_group_name_H-M   'P 1'
#
loop_
_entity.id
_entity.type
_entity.pdbx_description
1 polymer ?
#
loop_
_entity_poly.entity_id
_entity_poly.type
_entity_poly.pdbx_seq_one_letter_code
_entity_poly.pdbx_strand_id
1 'polypeptide(L)'
;MMAEYDLDWWTARLMPICQEFVETASGRPSLEFWRCIYKPEPVYGVELITGWLTDLFPYITHSVTKAPSVKNPVLEIDRCELENASLSEPLFFKQITHGISPECLPLGLSQTPFQLITPDGQEHSLELLAGFIGVHQDSLQQTLQPEIGWAVRERNNNFAELLDKIQQQHSTQAPINWSEFSQNFYDAVPKNLSH
;
A
#
# COMPACT_ATOMS: atom_id res chain seq x y z
N MET A 1 8.65 22.38 7.92
CA MET A 1 8.22 21.32 8.86
C MET A 1 8.71 19.93 8.43
N MET A 2 8.77 19.56 7.14
CA MET A 2 9.38 18.28 6.71
C MET A 2 10.86 18.39 6.24
N ALA A 3 11.32 19.60 5.87
CA ALA A 3 12.72 19.87 5.52
C ALA A 3 13.70 19.69 6.70
N GLU A 4 13.21 19.66 7.94
CA GLU A 4 14.03 19.41 9.14
C GLU A 4 14.45 17.92 9.27
N TYR A 5 13.87 17.04 8.45
CA TYR A 5 14.11 15.59 8.51
C TYR A 5 14.94 15.04 7.33
N ASP A 6 15.55 15.91 6.50
CA ASP A 6 16.29 15.50 5.28
C ASP A 6 15.44 14.64 4.29
N LEU A 7 14.13 14.91 4.21
CA LEU A 7 13.17 14.19 3.36
C LEU A 7 12.72 14.97 2.12
N ASP A 8 13.47 16.00 1.72
CA ASP A 8 13.11 16.85 0.58
C ASP A 8 12.95 16.05 -0.73
N TRP A 9 13.81 15.06 -0.93
CA TRP A 9 13.76 14.14 -2.07
C TRP A 9 12.43 13.36 -2.16
N TRP A 10 11.82 13.01 -1.01
CA TRP A 10 10.55 12.29 -0.96
C TRP A 10 9.36 13.24 -1.01
N THR A 11 9.42 14.35 -0.29
CA THR A 11 8.33 15.34 -0.30
C THR A 11 8.14 15.96 -1.69
N ALA A 12 9.22 16.12 -2.47
CA ALA A 12 9.15 16.51 -3.88
C ALA A 12 8.32 15.50 -4.72
N ARG A 13 8.43 14.20 -4.43
CA ARG A 13 7.64 13.14 -5.09
C ARG A 13 6.18 13.12 -4.65
N LEU A 14 5.90 13.47 -3.39
CA LEU A 14 4.54 13.51 -2.85
C LEU A 14 3.74 14.74 -3.28
N MET A 15 4.41 15.88 -3.48
CA MET A 15 3.74 17.15 -3.79
C MET A 15 2.72 17.07 -4.95
N PRO A 16 3.05 16.51 -6.13
CA PRO A 16 2.07 16.40 -7.22
C PRO A 16 0.89 15.48 -6.85
N ILE A 17 1.12 14.42 -6.07
CA ILE A 17 0.05 13.52 -5.61
C ILE A 17 -0.90 14.28 -4.69
N CYS A 18 -0.36 15.01 -3.70
CA CYS A 18 -1.16 15.82 -2.79
C CYS A 18 -1.98 16.88 -3.55
N GLN A 19 -1.41 17.49 -4.58
CA GLN A 19 -2.12 18.45 -5.42
C GLN A 19 -3.32 17.79 -6.12
N GLU A 20 -3.16 16.61 -6.68
CA GLU A 20 -4.25 15.85 -7.34
C GLU A 20 -5.36 15.45 -6.36
N PHE A 21 -5.03 15.15 -5.10
CA PHE A 21 -6.03 14.98 -4.04
C PHE A 21 -6.82 16.27 -3.79
N VAL A 22 -6.16 17.43 -3.71
CA VAL A 22 -6.82 18.74 -3.51
C VAL A 22 -7.72 19.09 -4.71
N GLU A 23 -7.22 18.88 -5.93
CA GLU A 23 -7.96 19.12 -7.17
C GLU A 23 -9.20 18.23 -7.26
N THR A 24 -9.05 16.94 -6.95
CA THR A 24 -10.14 15.98 -6.89
C THR A 24 -11.18 16.35 -5.84
N ALA A 25 -10.74 16.73 -4.62
CA ALA A 25 -11.63 17.21 -3.56
C ALA A 25 -12.36 18.51 -3.93
N SER A 26 -11.76 19.32 -4.81
CA SER A 26 -12.36 20.54 -5.36
C SER A 26 -13.29 20.28 -6.56
N GLY A 27 -13.55 19.02 -6.90
CA GLY A 27 -14.43 18.63 -8.01
C GLY A 27 -13.76 18.64 -9.38
N ARG A 28 -12.42 18.64 -9.46
CA ARG A 28 -11.63 18.62 -10.71
C ARG A 28 -10.72 17.39 -10.80
N PRO A 29 -11.27 16.16 -10.84
CA PRO A 29 -10.44 14.95 -10.89
C PRO A 29 -9.75 14.76 -12.25
N SER A 30 -8.46 14.43 -12.24
CA SER A 30 -7.73 13.99 -13.43
C SER A 30 -7.82 12.47 -13.63
N LEU A 31 -8.63 12.01 -14.60
CA LEU A 31 -8.77 10.57 -14.87
C LEU A 31 -7.45 9.92 -15.27
N GLU A 32 -6.61 10.63 -16.03
CA GLU A 32 -5.28 10.16 -16.43
C GLU A 32 -4.40 9.87 -15.22
N PHE A 33 -4.33 10.82 -14.27
CA PHE A 33 -3.57 10.64 -13.04
C PHE A 33 -4.08 9.45 -12.21
N TRP A 34 -5.40 9.36 -11.98
CA TRP A 34 -5.97 8.30 -11.14
C TRP A 34 -5.85 6.91 -11.76
N ARG A 35 -5.81 6.79 -13.10
CA ARG A 35 -5.52 5.51 -13.78
C ARG A 35 -4.09 5.02 -13.54
N CYS A 36 -3.18 5.91 -13.16
CA CYS A 36 -1.78 5.59 -12.91
C CYS A 36 -1.47 5.19 -11.45
N ILE A 37 -2.47 4.88 -10.61
CA ILE A 37 -2.24 4.46 -9.21
C ILE A 37 -1.33 3.23 -9.13
N TYR A 38 -1.72 2.12 -9.77
CA TYR A 38 -1.13 0.80 -9.52
C TYR A 38 -0.25 0.28 -10.66
N LYS A 39 -0.83 0.15 -11.86
CA LYS A 39 -0.15 -0.30 -13.08
C LYS A 39 -0.71 0.48 -14.28
N PRO A 40 -0.03 1.56 -14.72
CA PRO A 40 -0.45 2.33 -15.90
C PRO A 40 -0.55 1.48 -17.17
N GLU A 41 0.28 0.45 -17.29
CA GLU A 41 0.29 -0.47 -18.42
C GLU A 41 0.12 -1.94 -17.98
N PRO A 42 -0.72 -2.73 -18.69
CA PRO A 42 -0.87 -4.15 -18.43
C PRO A 42 0.32 -4.91 -19.02
N VAL A 43 1.38 -5.07 -18.22
CA VAL A 43 2.47 -5.98 -18.60
C VAL A 43 2.20 -7.34 -17.99
N TYR A 44 2.08 -8.34 -18.86
CA TYR A 44 1.91 -9.73 -18.48
C TYR A 44 3.25 -10.33 -18.04
N GLY A 45 3.24 -11.06 -16.93
CA GLY A 45 4.38 -11.89 -16.50
C GLY A 45 5.25 -11.34 -15.37
N VAL A 46 5.02 -10.10 -14.89
CA VAL A 46 5.72 -9.58 -13.71
C VAL A 46 4.77 -8.88 -12.73
N GLU A 47 4.80 -9.28 -11.47
CA GLU A 47 4.01 -8.69 -10.38
C GLU A 47 4.67 -7.42 -9.81
N LEU A 48 5.03 -6.45 -10.65
CA LEU A 48 5.58 -5.17 -10.19
C LEU A 48 4.52 -4.07 -10.16
N ILE A 49 4.55 -3.25 -9.11
CA ILE A 49 3.84 -1.98 -9.02
C ILE A 49 4.71 -0.93 -9.69
N THR A 50 4.16 -0.29 -10.73
CA THR A 50 4.85 0.72 -11.55
C THR A 50 4.18 2.09 -11.48
N GLY A 51 2.95 2.14 -10.95
CA GLY A 51 2.20 3.37 -10.73
C GLY A 51 2.69 4.19 -9.54
N TRP A 52 2.05 5.35 -9.36
CA TRP A 52 2.44 6.32 -8.35
C TRP A 52 2.18 5.91 -6.91
N LEU A 53 1.44 4.81 -6.68
CA LEU A 53 1.27 4.22 -5.35
C LEU A 53 2.61 3.99 -4.64
N THR A 54 3.65 3.61 -5.38
CA THR A 54 4.98 3.34 -4.83
C THR A 54 5.59 4.56 -4.13
N ASP A 55 5.18 5.77 -4.48
CA ASP A 55 5.71 7.02 -3.92
C ASP A 55 5.17 7.35 -2.54
N LEU A 56 4.10 6.69 -2.12
CA LEU A 56 3.63 6.76 -0.74
C LEU A 56 4.59 6.03 0.23
N PHE A 57 5.55 5.28 -0.30
CA PHE A 57 6.48 4.45 0.46
C PHE A 57 7.94 4.95 0.25
N PRO A 58 8.47 5.79 1.16
CA PRO A 58 9.87 6.25 1.08
C PRO A 58 10.87 5.12 1.31
N TYR A 59 10.46 4.09 2.05
CA TYR A 59 11.25 2.90 2.36
C TYR A 59 10.43 1.63 2.07
N ILE A 60 11.14 0.61 1.57
CA ILE A 60 10.64 -0.74 1.33
C ILE A 60 11.32 -1.73 2.27
N THR A 61 10.73 -2.90 2.43
CA THR A 61 11.26 -3.96 3.27
C THR A 61 12.52 -4.56 2.65
N HIS A 62 13.53 -4.76 3.49
CA HIS A 62 14.71 -5.51 3.09
C HIS A 62 14.35 -6.98 2.87
N SER A 63 14.78 -7.58 1.77
CA SER A 63 14.41 -8.94 1.37
C SER A 63 14.65 -9.99 2.46
N VAL A 64 15.81 -9.88 3.13
CA VAL A 64 16.24 -10.77 4.23
C VAL A 64 15.60 -10.42 5.58
N THR A 65 15.79 -9.19 6.10
CA THR A 65 15.37 -8.85 7.47
C THR A 65 13.89 -8.49 7.58
N LYS A 66 13.20 -8.26 6.46
CA LYS A 66 11.84 -7.73 6.37
C LYS A 66 11.63 -6.36 7.02
N ALA A 67 12.70 -5.71 7.51
CA ALA A 67 12.63 -4.39 8.10
C ALA A 67 12.47 -3.31 7.01
N PRO A 68 11.60 -2.31 7.19
CA PRO A 68 11.40 -1.21 6.23
C PRO A 68 12.56 -0.22 6.30
N SER A 69 13.68 -0.59 5.68
CA SER A 69 14.97 0.08 5.87
C SER A 69 15.69 0.41 4.55
N VAL A 70 15.17 -0.10 3.43
CA VAL A 70 15.76 0.13 2.11
C VAL A 70 15.05 1.33 1.50
N LYS A 71 15.78 2.40 1.16
CA LYS A 71 15.22 3.54 0.43
C LYS A 71 14.59 3.04 -0.87
N ASN A 72 13.36 3.47 -1.16
CA ASN A 72 12.66 3.03 -2.35
C ASN A 72 13.40 3.53 -3.62
N PRO A 73 13.97 2.62 -4.45
CA PRO A 73 14.78 3.00 -5.60
C PRO A 73 13.96 3.69 -6.71
N VAL A 74 12.65 3.46 -6.77
CA VAL A 74 11.78 4.11 -7.77
C VAL A 74 11.69 5.63 -7.57
N LEU A 75 12.01 6.13 -6.38
CA LEU A 75 11.96 7.57 -6.08
C LEU A 75 13.13 8.36 -6.68
N GLU A 76 14.17 7.67 -7.15
CA GLU A 76 15.31 8.28 -7.86
C GLU A 76 15.10 8.33 -9.37
N ILE A 77 14.05 7.68 -9.88
CA ILE A 77 13.74 7.57 -11.30
C ILE A 77 12.65 8.59 -11.64
N ASP A 78 12.85 9.34 -12.73
CA ASP A 78 11.79 10.22 -13.24
C ASP A 78 10.58 9.38 -13.65
N ARG A 79 9.36 9.81 -13.30
CA ARG A 79 8.15 9.07 -13.68
C ARG A 79 7.98 8.95 -15.19
N CYS A 80 8.38 9.99 -15.94
CA CYS A 80 8.37 9.92 -17.39
C CYS A 80 9.30 8.81 -17.91
N GLU A 81 10.36 8.46 -17.19
CA GLU A 81 11.25 7.35 -17.56
C GLU A 81 10.64 5.98 -17.21
N LEU A 82 9.84 5.89 -16.15
CA LEU A 82 9.08 4.67 -15.81
C LEU A 82 8.06 4.31 -16.89
N GLU A 83 7.44 5.32 -17.51
CA GLU A 83 6.48 5.14 -18.61
C GLU A 83 7.17 4.89 -19.96
N ASN A 84 8.32 5.52 -20.21
CA ASN A 84 8.98 5.50 -21.52
C ASN A 84 10.02 4.38 -21.73
N ALA A 85 10.43 3.65 -20.67
CA ALA A 85 11.41 2.56 -20.76
C ALA A 85 10.99 1.36 -21.63
N SER A 86 9.87 1.42 -22.35
CA SER A 86 9.30 0.28 -23.07
C SER A 86 8.51 0.60 -24.35
N LEU A 87 8.59 1.83 -24.89
CA LEU A 87 7.87 2.17 -26.13
C LEU A 87 8.55 1.69 -27.43
N SER A 88 9.80 1.21 -27.36
CA SER A 88 10.54 0.76 -28.55
C SER A 88 10.48 -0.74 -28.83
N GLU A 89 10.02 -1.57 -27.88
CA GLU A 89 10.07 -3.03 -28.01
C GLU A 89 8.67 -3.67 -28.12
N PRO A 90 8.50 -4.75 -28.91
CA PRO A 90 7.26 -5.50 -28.99
C PRO A 90 6.82 -5.99 -27.59
N LEU A 91 5.51 -6.01 -27.32
CA LEU A 91 4.90 -6.45 -26.04
C LEU A 91 5.46 -7.79 -25.48
N PHE A 92 5.91 -8.70 -26.35
CA PHE A 92 6.52 -9.98 -25.98
C PHE A 92 7.92 -9.87 -25.35
N PHE A 93 8.65 -8.77 -25.58
CA PHE A 93 9.99 -8.50 -25.05
C PHE A 93 10.01 -7.35 -24.05
N LYS A 94 8.83 -6.88 -23.61
CA LYS A 94 8.69 -5.77 -22.66
C LYS A 94 9.21 -6.19 -21.28
N GLN A 95 10.50 -5.94 -21.04
CA GLN A 95 11.13 -6.16 -19.76
C GLN A 95 10.87 -4.94 -18.88
N ILE A 96 9.90 -5.02 -17.96
CA ILE A 96 9.80 -4.02 -16.89
C ILE A 96 11.05 -4.16 -16.03
N THR A 97 11.94 -3.17 -16.10
CA THR A 97 13.16 -3.12 -15.28
C THR A 97 12.99 -2.25 -14.04
N HIS A 98 11.93 -1.43 -13.98
CA HIS A 98 11.71 -0.46 -12.91
C HIS A 98 10.31 -0.63 -12.31
N GLY A 99 10.25 -0.96 -11.02
CA GLY A 99 9.01 -1.16 -10.27
C GLY A 99 9.28 -1.78 -8.91
N ILE A 100 8.28 -1.77 -8.03
CA ILE A 100 8.37 -2.35 -6.69
C ILE A 100 7.47 -3.57 -6.60
N SER A 101 8.02 -4.66 -6.10
CA SER A 101 7.25 -5.85 -5.78
C SER A 101 6.31 -5.58 -4.59
N PRO A 102 5.01 -5.93 -4.64
CA PRO A 102 4.06 -5.69 -3.56
C PRO A 102 4.52 -6.27 -2.20
N GLU A 103 5.22 -7.39 -2.20
CA GLU A 103 5.76 -8.03 -0.98
C GLU A 103 6.86 -7.21 -0.30
N CYS A 104 7.43 -6.23 -1.01
CA CYS A 104 8.41 -5.31 -0.46
C CYS A 104 7.75 -4.11 0.24
N LEU A 105 6.42 -3.92 0.11
CA LEU A 105 5.75 -2.83 0.81
C LEU A 105 5.62 -3.13 2.31
N PRO A 106 5.87 -2.15 3.20
CA PRO A 106 5.65 -2.33 4.62
C PRO A 106 4.16 -2.46 4.93
N LEU A 107 3.83 -3.27 5.94
CA LEU A 107 2.46 -3.55 6.37
C LEU A 107 1.74 -2.35 7.03
N GLY A 108 2.40 -1.20 7.17
CA GLY A 108 1.81 0.00 7.77
C GLY A 108 1.55 -0.09 9.28
N LEU A 109 2.13 -1.10 9.96
CA LEU A 109 2.08 -1.24 11.41
C LEU A 109 3.31 -0.59 12.04
N SER A 110 3.09 0.36 12.94
CA SER A 110 4.09 0.94 13.82
C SER A 110 4.21 0.10 15.09
N GLN A 111 5.43 -0.07 15.58
CA GLN A 111 5.74 -0.82 16.79
C GLN A 111 6.65 0.01 17.68
N THR A 112 6.31 0.17 18.95
CA THR A 112 7.11 0.94 19.92
C THR A 112 7.22 0.19 21.25
N PRO A 113 8.43 -0.22 21.67
CA PRO A 113 8.63 -0.91 22.94
C PRO A 113 8.54 0.06 24.14
N PHE A 114 8.06 -0.44 25.28
CA PHE A 114 8.05 0.28 26.54
C PHE A 114 8.13 -0.68 27.74
N GLN A 115 8.63 -0.18 28.87
CA GLN A 115 8.65 -0.93 30.13
C GLN A 115 7.48 -0.48 31.00
N LEU A 116 6.72 -1.43 31.51
CA LEU A 116 5.68 -1.18 32.52
C LEU A 116 6.22 -1.60 33.90
N ILE A 117 6.22 -0.66 34.84
CA ILE A 117 6.56 -0.94 36.25
C ILE A 117 5.26 -0.89 37.04
N THR A 118 4.86 -2.01 37.63
CA THR A 118 3.63 -2.10 38.43
C THR A 118 3.84 -1.54 39.85
N PRO A 119 2.77 -1.23 40.60
CA PRO A 119 2.89 -0.72 41.97
C PRO A 119 3.60 -1.66 42.95
N ASP A 120 3.58 -2.97 42.71
CA ASP A 120 4.32 -3.98 43.48
C ASP A 120 5.78 -4.15 43.01
N GLY A 121 6.24 -3.33 42.05
CA GLY A 121 7.61 -3.28 41.58
C GLY A 121 7.95 -4.32 40.51
N GLN A 122 6.97 -5.00 39.92
CA GLN A 122 7.23 -5.90 38.80
C GLN A 122 7.46 -5.11 37.52
N GLU A 123 8.44 -5.54 36.74
CA GLU A 123 8.76 -4.96 35.45
C GLU A 123 8.26 -5.88 34.33
N HIS A 124 7.49 -5.33 33.39
CA HIS A 124 7.03 -6.01 32.20
C HIS A 124 7.60 -5.33 30.96
N SER A 125 8.23 -6.11 30.07
CA SER A 125 8.65 -5.60 28.77
C SER A 125 7.53 -5.76 27.76
N LEU A 126 6.96 -4.62 27.36
CA LEU A 126 5.80 -4.55 26.50
C LEU A 126 6.12 -3.83 25.18
N GLU A 127 5.23 -3.97 24.22
CA GLU A 127 5.23 -3.17 23.01
C GLU A 127 3.83 -2.74 22.61
N LEU A 128 3.74 -1.48 22.18
CA LEU A 128 2.55 -0.89 21.58
C LEU A 128 2.64 -1.08 20.07
N LEU A 129 1.56 -1.60 19.50
CA LEU A 129 1.36 -1.78 18.08
C LEU A 129 0.21 -0.88 17.66
N ALA A 130 0.35 -0.20 16.52
CA ALA A 130 -0.72 0.61 15.96
C ALA A 130 -0.60 0.69 14.44
N GLY A 131 -1.72 0.77 13.74
CA GLY A 131 -1.73 1.00 12.30
C GLY A 131 -2.95 0.42 11.61
N PHE A 132 -2.83 0.26 10.30
CA PHE A 132 -3.86 -0.31 9.46
C PHE A 132 -3.94 -1.82 9.68
N ILE A 133 -5.10 -2.31 10.11
CA ILE A 133 -5.33 -3.74 10.42
C ILE A 133 -6.24 -4.41 9.39
N GLY A 134 -6.93 -3.65 8.55
CA GLY A 134 -7.80 -4.21 7.52
C GLY A 134 -8.67 -3.16 6.82
N VAL A 135 -9.64 -3.66 6.05
CA VAL A 135 -10.65 -2.85 5.37
C VAL A 135 -12.02 -3.36 5.78
N HIS A 136 -12.90 -2.44 6.14
CA HIS A 136 -14.33 -2.71 6.24
C HIS A 136 -15.03 -2.29 4.95
N GLN A 137 -15.82 -3.19 4.38
CA GLN A 137 -16.65 -2.90 3.23
C GLN A 137 -18.11 -2.79 3.68
N ASP A 138 -18.65 -1.57 3.58
CA ASP A 138 -20.08 -1.36 3.79
C ASP A 138 -20.82 -1.72 2.50
N SER A 139 -21.58 -2.82 2.56
CA SER A 139 -22.36 -3.33 1.42
C SER A 139 -23.59 -2.49 1.09
N LEU A 140 -24.09 -1.67 2.02
CA LEU A 140 -25.22 -0.77 1.82
C LEU A 140 -24.77 0.57 1.22
N GLN A 141 -23.70 1.14 1.75
CA GLN A 141 -23.16 2.42 1.30
C GLN A 141 -22.20 2.27 0.10
N GLN A 142 -21.80 1.05 -0.25
CA GLN A 142 -20.83 0.75 -1.32
C GLN A 142 -19.49 1.49 -1.10
N THR A 143 -19.08 1.59 0.17
CA THR A 143 -17.85 2.27 0.57
C THR A 143 -16.85 1.29 1.16
N LEU A 144 -15.56 1.54 0.92
CA LEU A 144 -14.47 0.90 1.63
C LEU A 144 -13.94 1.86 2.69
N GLN A 145 -13.77 1.37 3.91
CA GLN A 145 -13.27 2.12 5.05
C GLN A 145 -12.02 1.43 5.61
N PRO A 146 -10.92 2.17 5.83
CA PRO A 146 -9.75 1.61 6.49
C PRO A 146 -10.06 1.32 7.97
N GLU A 147 -9.68 0.15 8.45
CA GLU A 147 -9.73 -0.20 9.87
C GLU A 147 -8.37 0.07 10.51
N ILE A 148 -8.35 0.95 11.50
CA ILE A 148 -7.15 1.35 12.24
C ILE A 148 -7.29 0.83 13.67
N GLY A 149 -6.30 0.05 14.11
CA GLY A 149 -6.30 -0.57 15.43
C GLY A 149 -5.02 -0.30 16.20
N TRP A 150 -5.05 -0.62 17.48
CA TRP A 150 -3.88 -0.66 18.34
C TRP A 150 -3.96 -1.83 19.32
N ALA A 151 -2.81 -2.34 19.75
CA ALA A 151 -2.71 -3.41 20.74
C ALA A 151 -1.46 -3.23 21.58
N VAL A 152 -1.51 -3.72 22.83
CA VAL A 152 -0.35 -3.84 23.71
C VAL A 152 -0.08 -5.31 23.95
N ARG A 153 1.17 -5.74 23.84
CA ARG A 153 1.58 -7.11 24.16
C ARG A 153 2.89 -7.17 24.90
N GLU A 154 3.12 -8.30 25.56
CA GLU A 154 4.47 -8.68 25.98
C GLU A 154 5.36 -8.86 24.77
N ARG A 155 6.61 -8.42 24.90
CA ARG A 155 7.58 -8.49 23.82
C ARG A 155 7.97 -9.95 23.56
N ASN A 156 7.34 -10.56 22.56
CA ASN A 156 7.70 -11.87 22.05
C ASN A 156 7.98 -11.80 20.53
N ASN A 157 8.94 -12.58 20.04
CA ASN A 157 9.41 -12.47 18.65
C ASN A 157 8.44 -13.02 17.58
N ASN A 158 7.17 -13.29 17.92
CA ASN A 158 6.26 -13.97 17.00
C ASN A 158 5.13 -13.05 16.51
N PHE A 159 5.25 -12.58 15.26
CA PHE A 159 4.24 -11.73 14.60
C PHE A 159 2.99 -12.52 14.19
N ALA A 160 3.09 -13.83 13.93
CA ALA A 160 1.95 -14.66 13.57
C ALA A 160 0.91 -14.74 14.71
N GLU A 161 1.38 -14.89 15.96
CA GLU A 161 0.52 -14.89 17.14
C GLU A 161 -0.28 -13.59 17.33
N LEU A 162 0.20 -12.48 16.76
CA LEU A 162 -0.51 -11.21 16.78
C LEU A 162 -1.70 -11.22 15.83
N LEU A 163 -1.51 -11.67 14.59
CA LEU A 163 -2.57 -11.73 13.59
C LEU A 163 -3.72 -12.62 14.09
N ASP A 164 -3.38 -13.75 14.70
CA ASP A 164 -4.35 -14.65 15.32
C ASP A 164 -5.11 -13.95 16.47
N LYS A 165 -4.44 -13.16 17.31
CA LYS A 165 -5.10 -12.40 18.39
C LYS A 165 -6.00 -11.29 17.85
N ILE A 166 -5.58 -10.55 16.83
CA ILE A 166 -6.39 -9.48 16.23
C ILE A 166 -7.65 -10.08 15.60
N GLN A 167 -7.53 -11.18 14.86
CA GLN A 167 -8.68 -11.89 14.30
C GLN A 167 -9.64 -12.44 15.37
N GLN A 168 -9.12 -12.84 16.53
CA GLN A 168 -9.95 -13.30 17.64
C GLN A 168 -10.65 -12.16 18.40
N GLN A 169 -10.00 -11.00 18.51
CA GLN A 169 -10.49 -9.86 19.30
C GLN A 169 -11.35 -8.87 18.52
N HIS A 170 -11.28 -8.91 17.18
CA HIS A 170 -12.04 -8.04 16.30
C HIS A 170 -12.87 -8.88 15.33
N SER A 171 -14.12 -8.46 15.07
CA SER A 171 -14.93 -9.08 14.02
C SER A 171 -14.35 -8.77 12.65
N THR A 172 -13.49 -9.66 12.15
CA THR A 172 -13.01 -9.64 10.77
C THR A 172 -13.91 -10.50 9.91
N GLN A 173 -14.43 -9.97 8.80
CA GLN A 173 -15.04 -10.77 7.75
C GLN A 173 -13.98 -11.07 6.69
N ALA A 174 -14.00 -12.29 6.14
CA ALA A 174 -13.12 -12.62 5.02
C ALA A 174 -13.40 -11.67 3.85
N PRO A 175 -12.37 -11.25 3.09
CA PRO A 175 -12.58 -10.41 1.92
C PRO A 175 -13.53 -11.10 0.95
N ILE A 176 -14.40 -10.30 0.31
CA ILE A 176 -15.29 -10.79 -0.74
C ILE A 176 -14.46 -11.51 -1.79
N ASN A 177 -14.88 -12.72 -2.16
CA ASN A 177 -14.20 -13.49 -3.18
C ASN A 177 -14.44 -12.87 -4.56
N TRP A 178 -13.49 -12.05 -5.02
CA TRP A 178 -13.56 -11.36 -6.32
C TRP A 178 -13.62 -12.31 -7.53
N SER A 179 -13.27 -13.60 -7.39
CA SER A 179 -13.40 -14.57 -8.48
C SER A 179 -14.87 -14.81 -8.88
N GLU A 180 -15.81 -14.65 -7.95
CA GLU A 180 -17.26 -14.77 -8.21
C GLU A 180 -17.82 -13.54 -8.93
N PHE A 181 -17.17 -12.37 -8.80
CA PHE A 181 -17.61 -11.13 -9.45
C PHE A 181 -17.22 -11.08 -10.95
N SER A 182 -16.16 -11.78 -11.34
CA SER A 182 -15.68 -11.82 -12.73
C SER A 182 -16.66 -12.46 -13.73
N GLN A 183 -17.52 -13.38 -13.25
CA GLN A 183 -18.53 -14.02 -14.10
C GLN A 183 -19.69 -13.08 -14.45
N ASN A 184 -20.08 -12.19 -13.53
CA ASN A 184 -21.21 -11.27 -13.73
C ASN A 184 -20.85 -10.03 -14.55
N PHE A 185 -19.56 -9.71 -14.71
CA PHE A 185 -19.13 -8.51 -15.45
C PHE A 185 -19.29 -8.67 -16.97
N TYR A 186 -19.14 -9.88 -17.51
CA TYR A 186 -19.31 -10.14 -18.95
C TYR A 186 -20.76 -10.08 -19.42
N ASP A 187 -21.73 -10.34 -18.52
CA ASP A 187 -23.16 -10.29 -18.85
C ASP A 187 -23.75 -8.87 -18.76
N ALA A 188 -23.04 -7.94 -18.11
CA ALA A 188 -23.49 -6.56 -17.88
C ALA A 188 -22.92 -5.52 -18.86
N VAL A 189 -22.01 -5.91 -19.78
CA VAL A 189 -21.53 -5.01 -20.85
C VAL A 189 -22.54 -5.01 -21.99
N PRO A 190 -23.18 -3.86 -22.32
CA PRO A 190 -24.03 -3.78 -23.50
C PRO A 190 -23.20 -4.10 -24.75
N LYS A 191 -23.64 -5.09 -25.53
CA LYS A 191 -22.97 -5.57 -26.77
C LYS A 191 -22.85 -4.54 -27.91
N ASN A 192 -23.08 -3.25 -27.64
CA ASN A 192 -23.15 -2.20 -28.66
C ASN A 192 -21.90 -1.30 -28.73
N LEU A 193 -20.77 -1.70 -28.14
CA LEU A 193 -19.49 -0.98 -28.28
C LEU A 193 -18.38 -1.91 -28.78
N SER A 194 -18.65 -2.58 -29.90
CA SER A 194 -17.64 -3.20 -30.75
C SER A 194 -17.83 -2.71 -32.18
N HIS A 195 -17.10 -1.66 -32.54
CA HIS A 195 -16.75 -1.30 -33.91
C HIS A 195 -15.25 -1.13 -33.98
#